data_AF-A0AAW7FBP1-F1
#
_entry.id   AF-A0AAW7FBP1-F1
#
_cell.length_a   1.000
_cell.length_b   1.000
_cell.length_c   1.000
_cell.angle_alpha   90.00
_cell.angle_beta   90.00
_cell.angle_gamma   90.00
#
_symmetry.space_group_name_H-M   'P 1'
#
loop_
_entity.id
_entity.type
_entity.pdbx_description
1 polymer ?
#
loop_
_entity_poly.entity_id
_entity_poly.type
_entity_poly.pdbx_seq_one_letter_code
_entity_poly.pdbx_strand_id
1 'polypeptide(L)' 'MIFDPQIVAQAKAFVNALKSGRRAHVPALRFEYWQQFMTTVNAELGYI' A
#
# COMPACT_ATOMS: atom_id res chain seq x y z
N MET A 1 -3.89 -15.42 0.31
CA MET A 1 -2.53 -14.98 0.68
C MET A 1 -2.60 -14.41 2.10
N ILE A 2 -1.71 -14.83 3.00
CA ILE A 2 -1.59 -14.17 4.31
C ILE A 2 -0.62 -13.02 4.09
N PHE A 3 -1.13 -11.80 4.25
CA PHE A 3 -0.38 -10.57 4.05
C PHE A 3 0.21 -10.12 5.39
N ASP A 4 1.50 -9.79 5.39
CA ASP A 4 2.13 -9.12 6.51
C ASP A 4 1.33 -7.85 6.92
N PRO A 5 0.87 -7.76 8.17
CA PRO A 5 0.02 -6.66 8.63
C PRO A 5 0.72 -5.30 8.59
N GLN A 6 2.05 -5.24 8.70
CA GLN A 6 2.80 -3.99 8.60
C GLN A 6 2.76 -3.43 7.18
N ILE A 7 2.90 -4.30 6.17
CA ILE A 7 2.84 -3.90 4.76
C ILE A 7 1.43 -3.43 4.39
N VAL A 8 0.39 -4.08 4.93
CA VAL A 8 -1.00 -3.64 4.74
C VAL A 8 -1.23 -2.26 5.37
N ALA A 9 -0.73 -2.02 6.58
CA ALA A 9 -0.84 -0.71 7.24
C ALA A 9 -0.12 0.39 6.45
N GLN A 10 1.07 0.10 5.93
CA GLN A 10 1.84 1.01 5.08
C GLN A 10 1.12 1.34 3.76
N ALA A 11 0.54 0.34 3.10
CA ALA A 11 -0.25 0.53 1.88
C ALA A 11 -1.50 1.39 2.13
N LYS A 12 -2.21 1.15 3.23
CA LYS A 12 -3.37 1.96 3.64
C LYS A 12 -2.98 3.41 3.93
N ALA A 13 -1.86 3.62 4.62
CA ALA A 13 -1.35 4.97 4.89
C ALA A 13 -1.00 5.71 3.59
N PHE A 14 -0.37 5.01 2.64
CA PHE A 14 -0.09 5.54 1.31
C PHE A 14 -1.37 5.94 0.56
N VAL A 15 -2.38 5.06 0.52
CA VAL A 15 -3.66 5.33 -0.14
C VAL A 15 -4.40 6.48 0.53
N ASN A 16 -4.40 6.55 1.86
CA ASN A 16 -5.02 7.65 2.58
C ASN A 16 -4.37 9.00 2.25
N ALA A 17 -3.03 9.03 2.12
CA ALA A 17 -2.31 10.23 1.68
C ALA A 17 -2.71 10.63 0.24
N LEU A 18 -2.80 9.66 -0.68
CA LEU A 18 -3.29 9.89 -2.05
C LEU A 18 -4.71 10.47 -2.06
N LYS A 19 -5.65 9.83 -1.35
CA LYS A 19 -7.05 10.26 -1.26
C LYS A 19 -7.20 11.64 -0.62
N SER A 20 -6.32 11.98 0.32
CA SER A 20 -6.28 13.30 0.96
C SER A 20 -5.65 14.40 0.08
N GLY A 21 -5.25 14.08 -1.16
CA GLY A 21 -4.56 15.02 -2.05
C GLY A 21 -3.16 15.41 -1.55
N ARG A 22 -2.62 14.68 -0.56
CA ARG A 22 -1.27 14.90 -0.03
C ARG A 22 -0.27 14.09 -0.85
N ARG A 23 1.00 14.51 -0.81
CA ARG A 23 2.07 13.76 -1.45
C ARG A 23 2.25 12.42 -0.74
N ALA A 24 1.83 11.34 -1.40
CA ALA A 24 2.00 9.99 -0.87
C ALA A 24 3.44 9.52 -1.13
N HIS A 25 4.07 8.94 -0.09
CA HIS A 25 5.43 8.43 -0.16
C HIS A 25 5.42 6.92 -0.05
N VAL A 26 6.09 6.24 -0.98
CA VAL A 26 6.28 4.80 -0.92
C VAL A 26 7.30 4.50 0.18
N PRO A 27 6.95 3.70 1.20
CA PRO A 27 7.88 3.36 2.28
C PRO A 27 9.09 2.57 1.76
N ALA A 28 10.18 2.56 2.53
CA ALA A 28 11.31 1.68 2.24
C ALA A 28 10.88 0.23 2.45
N LEU A 29 10.70 -0.50 1.35
CA LEU A 29 10.17 -1.86 1.31
C LEU A 29 11.21 -2.78 0.68
N ARG A 30 11.33 -4.01 1.19
CA ARG A 30 12.05 -5.06 0.46
C ARG A 30 11.25 -5.47 -0.78
N PHE A 31 11.95 -5.85 -1.83
CA PHE A 31 11.32 -6.25 -3.10
C PHE A 31 10.32 -7.40 -2.93
N GLU A 32 10.58 -8.33 -2.01
CA GLU A 32 9.67 -9.44 -1.67
C GLU A 32 8.27 -8.98 -1.21
N TYR A 33 8.18 -7.81 -0.56
CA TYR A 33 6.92 -7.24 -0.07
C TYR A 33 6.28 -6.26 -1.07
N TRP A 34 6.98 -5.93 -2.16
CA TRP A 34 6.49 -4.96 -3.14
C TRP A 34 5.19 -5.40 -3.80
N GLN A 35 5.10 -6.68 -4.18
CA GLN A 35 3.88 -7.23 -4.77
C GLN A 35 2.70 -7.12 -3.80
N GLN A 36 2.91 -7.51 -2.54
CA GLN A 36 1.87 -7.43 -1.51
C GLN A 36 1.41 -5.97 -1.28
N PHE A 37 2.36 -5.04 -1.21
CA PHE A 37 2.07 -3.61 -1.07
C PHE A 37 1.19 -3.12 -2.22
N MET A 38 1.59 -3.38 -3.47
CA MET A 38 0.86 -2.93 -4.66
C MET A 38 -0.52 -3.59 -4.79
N THR A 39 -0.65 -4.88 -4.45
CA THR A 39 -1.96 -5.54 -4.40
C THR A 39 -2.89 -4.85 -3.40
N THR A 40 -2.39 -4.50 -2.22
CA THR A 40 -3.19 -3.80 -1.20
C THR A 40 -3.57 -2.40 -1.67
N VAL A 41 -2.63 -1.66 -2.27
CA VAL A 41 -2.90 -0.32 -2.83
C VAL A 41 -3.98 -0.38 -3.91
N ASN A 42 -3.89 -1.34 -4.84
CA ASN A 42 -4.85 -1.47 -5.94
C ASN A 42 -6.25 -1.85 -5.42
N ALA A 43 -6.35 -2.75 -4.44
CA ALA A 43 -7.63 -3.10 -3.82
C ALA A 43 -8.26 -1.90 -3.10
N GLU A 44 -7.48 -1.12 -2.36
CA GLU A 44 -7.95 0.08 -1.64
C GLU A 44 -8.33 1.25 -2.57
N LEU A 45 -7.83 1.24 -3.81
CA LEU A 45 -8.19 2.17 -4.88
C LEU A 45 -9.32 1.62 -5.78
N GLY A 46 -9.73 0.36 -5.62
CA GLY A 46 -10.80 -0.27 -6.39
C GLY A 46 -10.41 -0.71 -7.80
N TYR A 47 -9.12 -0.98 -8.05
CA TYR A 47 -8.63 -1.44 -9.36
C TYR A 47 -8.67 -2.96 -9.54
N ILE A 48 -8.87 -3.73 -8.47
CA ILE A 48 -8.97 -5.20 -8.45
C ILE A 48 -9.92 -5.66 -7.34
#